data_AF-A0A954WKI4-F1
#
_entry.id   AF-A0A954WKI4-F1
#
_cell.length_a   1.000
_cell.length_b   1.000
_cell.length_c   1.000
_cell.angle_alpha   90.00
_cell.angle_beta   90.00
_cell.angle_gamma   90.00
#
_symmetry.space_group_name_H-M   'P 1'
#
loop_
_entity.id
_entity.type
_entity.pdbx_description
1 polymer ?
#
loop_
_entity_poly.entity_id
_entity_poly.type
_entity_poly.pdbx_seq_one_letter_code
_entity_poly.pdbx_strand_id
1 'polypeptide(L)'
;MQFWRKAFPYLMALMAVAAVAWAVSFGTLPPADFAWQNGDEIKTVDPARATGAPEGRILDAVFEGLLRNAPAGPRQANGIQPMAPKPGVAAAMPEISDDGRVYTFQLRDDARWTNGDPVTADDFFWSWRRMLHPETASEYAYQLYYIVGAEQYNTAQVAEGDKVEVELPDRTDPLQAFPRGTIRRGILRRIVPAESASQDTDDADAAAEEDARRQAYYVVEVKPEVDGQVDWEATGETQVFSIEPASTTFRDEETQHDVQTCLHVLIDFEAAGGVRVLGPKQLQITLKNRTAYFNSLLAFYPLYPVNRQCVEQYGSPYWTKPDHIVSNGPYRIQFRRIRDRVRLIKNETYWDADNVHLETLDAMAVKSQTTALNMYLKGQLDWATDVPQTMIPELKKRDDFLVAPALITYFYRLNVDRPPLDKVLVRRALNMAMDKQALCDYVAKAGQQPARGLVPPGMAGYEGALAGEFNVTRARELLAEAGYPGGRGLPRIEIL
;
A
#
# COMPACT_ATOMS: atom_id res chain seq x y z
N MET A 1 -29.97 -55.20 25.16
CA MET A 1 -29.66 -53.94 25.91
C MET A 1 -28.44 -54.03 26.83
N GLN A 2 -28.17 -55.15 27.53
CA GLN A 2 -27.02 -55.26 28.46
C GLN A 2 -25.63 -55.15 27.78
N PHE A 3 -25.47 -55.71 26.58
CA PHE A 3 -24.22 -55.62 25.82
C PHE A 3 -23.85 -54.16 25.49
N TRP A 4 -24.81 -53.40 24.97
CA TRP A 4 -24.64 -51.98 24.65
C TRP A 4 -24.36 -51.12 25.90
N ARG A 5 -24.98 -51.40 27.06
CA ARG A 5 -24.63 -50.70 28.33
C ARG A 5 -23.20 -50.94 28.78
N LYS A 6 -22.64 -52.14 28.53
CA LYS A 6 -21.25 -52.46 28.87
C LYS A 6 -20.26 -51.96 27.82
N ALA A 7 -20.63 -51.95 26.54
CA ALA A 7 -19.76 -51.52 25.44
C ALA A 7 -19.70 -49.99 25.27
N PHE A 8 -20.76 -49.27 25.62
CA PHE A 8 -20.85 -47.81 25.49
C PHE A 8 -19.71 -47.03 26.17
N PRO A 9 -19.30 -47.30 27.43
CA PRO A 9 -18.18 -46.59 28.04
C PRO A 9 -16.83 -46.87 27.33
N TYR A 10 -16.62 -48.08 26.79
CA TYR A 10 -15.42 -48.40 26.02
C TYR A 10 -15.41 -47.72 24.66
N LEU A 11 -16.57 -47.63 23.99
CA LEU A 11 -16.74 -46.87 22.74
C LEU A 11 -16.51 -45.37 22.96
N MET A 12 -17.03 -44.80 24.04
CA MET A 12 -16.79 -43.42 24.46
C MET A 12 -15.30 -43.16 24.73
N ALA A 13 -14.62 -44.07 25.44
CA ALA A 13 -13.19 -43.97 25.69
C ALA A 13 -12.38 -44.07 24.39
N LEU A 14 -12.75 -44.98 23.49
CA LEU A 14 -12.10 -45.14 22.19
C LEU A 14 -12.31 -43.89 21.30
N MET A 15 -13.50 -43.31 21.28
CA MET A 15 -13.77 -42.04 20.59
C MET A 15 -13.02 -40.87 21.22
N ALA A 16 -12.88 -40.82 22.55
CA ALA A 16 -12.09 -39.79 23.21
C ALA A 16 -10.59 -39.92 22.88
N VAL A 17 -10.05 -41.15 22.89
CA VAL A 17 -8.68 -41.42 22.46
C VAL A 17 -8.49 -41.10 20.97
N ALA A 18 -9.45 -41.42 20.11
CA ALA A 18 -9.41 -41.07 18.70
C ALA A 18 -9.51 -39.55 18.49
N ALA A 19 -10.32 -38.83 19.27
CA ALA A 19 -10.43 -37.38 19.21
C ALA A 19 -9.15 -36.69 19.72
N VAL A 20 -8.53 -37.22 20.78
CA VAL A 20 -7.22 -36.74 21.26
C VAL A 20 -6.12 -37.07 20.24
N ALA A 21 -6.09 -38.28 19.68
CA ALA A 21 -5.15 -38.65 18.64
C ALA A 21 -5.34 -37.81 17.38
N TRP A 22 -6.58 -37.53 16.98
CA TRP A 22 -6.91 -36.63 15.87
C TRP A 22 -6.46 -35.19 16.16
N ALA A 23 -6.77 -34.67 17.34
CA ALA A 23 -6.33 -33.34 17.80
C ALA A 23 -4.79 -33.22 17.91
N VAL A 24 -4.10 -34.29 18.30
CA VAL A 24 -2.64 -34.37 18.39
C VAL A 24 -2.00 -34.69 17.02
N SER A 25 -2.74 -35.28 16.07
CA SER A 25 -2.26 -35.56 14.70
C SER A 25 -2.32 -34.34 13.78
N PHE A 26 -3.16 -33.33 14.09
CA PHE A 26 -2.95 -31.97 13.59
C PHE A 26 -1.75 -31.27 14.24
N GLY A 27 -1.07 -31.97 15.16
CA GLY A 27 0.08 -31.52 15.92
C GLY A 27 1.36 -31.58 15.09
N THR A 28 2.02 -30.42 15.09
CA THR A 28 3.31 -30.11 14.51
C THR A 28 3.35 -30.17 12.98
N LEU A 29 2.90 -29.06 12.38
CA LEU A 29 3.52 -28.61 11.14
C LEU A 29 5.04 -28.72 11.30
N PRO A 30 5.77 -29.31 10.34
CA PRO A 30 7.23 -29.29 10.40
C PRO A 30 7.70 -27.83 10.52
N PRO A 31 8.77 -27.56 11.30
CA PRO A 31 9.42 -26.26 11.29
C PRO A 31 9.67 -25.82 9.85
N ALA A 32 9.45 -24.55 9.57
CA ALA A 32 9.84 -23.98 8.29
C ALA A 32 11.38 -23.93 8.20
N ASP A 33 11.92 -23.85 6.99
CA ASP A 33 13.36 -23.66 6.79
C ASP A 33 13.82 -22.28 7.30
N PHE A 34 12.90 -21.32 7.33
CA PHE A 34 13.09 -20.02 7.98
C PHE A 34 11.78 -19.48 8.58
N ALA A 35 11.80 -19.11 9.85
CA ALA A 35 10.68 -18.51 10.57
C ALA A 35 11.07 -17.16 11.17
N TRP A 36 10.25 -16.13 10.93
CA TRP A 36 10.49 -14.80 11.51
C TRP A 36 9.29 -14.29 12.29
N GLN A 37 9.57 -13.46 13.30
CA GLN A 37 8.56 -12.64 13.95
C GLN A 37 8.06 -11.60 12.95
N ASN A 38 6.79 -11.68 12.55
CA ASN A 38 6.19 -10.69 11.67
C ASN A 38 5.45 -9.58 12.41
N GLY A 39 5.44 -9.61 13.75
CA GLY A 39 4.77 -8.62 14.59
C GLY A 39 3.27 -8.87 14.69
N ASP A 40 2.47 -7.86 14.35
CA ASP A 40 1.01 -7.95 14.39
C ASP A 40 0.44 -8.81 13.24
N GLU A 41 -0.82 -9.23 13.39
CA GLU A 41 -1.58 -9.88 12.33
C GLU A 41 -1.72 -8.94 11.13
N ILE A 42 -1.33 -9.41 9.94
CA ILE A 42 -1.48 -8.65 8.70
C ILE A 42 -2.95 -8.37 8.37
N LYS A 43 -3.26 -7.22 7.78
CA LYS A 43 -4.64 -6.92 7.34
C LYS A 43 -4.95 -7.59 6.01
N THR A 44 -4.03 -7.50 5.06
CA THR A 44 -4.21 -7.94 3.67
C THR A 44 -2.87 -8.33 3.03
N VAL A 45 -2.94 -9.07 1.92
CA VAL A 45 -1.80 -9.29 0.99
C VAL A 45 -2.14 -8.75 -0.41
N ASP A 46 -3.01 -7.74 -0.48
CA ASP A 46 -3.28 -6.95 -1.68
C ASP A 46 -2.26 -5.78 -1.73
N PRO A 47 -1.33 -5.75 -2.70
CA PRO A 47 -0.34 -4.67 -2.84
C PRO A 47 -0.93 -3.26 -2.79
N ALA A 48 -2.09 -3.05 -3.41
CA ALA A 48 -2.72 -1.74 -3.49
C ALA A 48 -3.40 -1.30 -2.18
N ARG A 49 -3.56 -2.20 -1.20
CA ARG A 49 -4.26 -1.93 0.08
C ARG A 49 -3.34 -2.06 1.30
N ALA A 50 -2.19 -2.70 1.16
CA ALA A 50 -1.26 -2.93 2.25
C ALA A 50 -0.44 -1.69 2.59
N THR A 51 -0.36 -1.32 3.87
CA THR A 51 0.38 -0.13 4.33
C THR A 51 1.52 -0.41 5.29
N GLY A 52 1.54 -1.59 5.92
CA GLY A 52 2.46 -1.92 7.00
C GLY A 52 3.69 -2.71 6.56
N ALA A 53 4.74 -2.61 7.38
CA ALA A 53 5.93 -3.44 7.22
C ALA A 53 5.67 -4.95 7.37
N PRO A 54 4.76 -5.44 8.26
CA PRO A 54 4.39 -6.86 8.32
C PRO A 54 3.82 -7.39 6.99
N GLU A 55 2.96 -6.61 6.33
CA GLU A 55 2.44 -6.93 5.00
C GLU A 55 3.55 -6.90 3.95
N GLY A 56 4.37 -5.85 3.94
CA GLY A 56 5.49 -5.69 2.99
C GLY A 56 6.45 -6.88 2.97
N ARG A 57 6.82 -7.42 4.15
CA ARG A 57 7.69 -8.62 4.22
C ARG A 57 7.11 -9.86 3.55
N ILE A 58 5.78 -10.04 3.63
CA ILE A 58 5.10 -11.15 2.96
C ILE A 58 4.94 -10.84 1.48
N LEU A 59 4.57 -9.61 1.13
CA LEU A 59 4.40 -9.18 -0.26
C LEU A 59 5.70 -9.29 -1.07
N ASP A 60 6.84 -8.93 -0.49
CA ASP A 60 8.17 -9.11 -1.11
C ASP A 60 8.56 -10.58 -1.31
N ALA A 61 7.89 -11.51 -0.64
CA ALA A 61 8.09 -12.94 -0.84
C ALA A 61 7.12 -13.52 -1.90
N VAL A 62 5.90 -12.99 -2.00
CA VAL A 62 4.86 -13.59 -2.85
C VAL A 62 4.62 -12.88 -4.18
N PHE A 63 4.98 -11.59 -4.30
CA PHE A 63 4.91 -10.82 -5.53
C PHE A 63 6.30 -10.27 -5.91
N GLU A 64 6.47 -9.93 -7.18
CA GLU A 64 7.65 -9.24 -7.68
C GLU A 64 7.29 -8.16 -8.70
N GLY A 65 7.83 -6.96 -8.52
CA GLY A 65 7.64 -5.82 -9.42
C GLY A 65 8.56 -5.80 -10.64
N LEU A 66 8.55 -4.69 -11.38
CA LEU A 66 9.53 -4.45 -12.46
C LEU A 66 10.95 -4.54 -11.92
N LEU A 67 11.17 -3.90 -10.76
CA LEU A 67 12.42 -3.89 -10.03
C LEU A 67 12.21 -4.46 -8.63
N ARG A 68 13.31 -4.81 -7.97
CA ARG A 68 13.36 -5.23 -6.58
C ARG A 68 14.52 -4.55 -5.87
N ASN A 69 14.34 -4.21 -4.60
CA ASN A 69 15.43 -3.66 -3.81
C ASN A 69 16.35 -4.79 -3.32
N ALA A 70 17.65 -4.72 -3.64
CA ALA A 70 18.62 -5.75 -3.28
C ALA A 70 19.97 -5.15 -2.87
N PRO A 71 20.82 -5.92 -2.17
CA PRO A 71 22.18 -5.50 -1.83
C PRO A 71 22.96 -4.98 -3.04
N ALA A 72 23.52 -3.77 -2.93
CA ALA A 72 24.30 -3.11 -3.97
C ALA A 72 25.82 -3.22 -3.76
N GLY A 73 26.24 -3.91 -2.70
CA GLY A 73 27.64 -4.07 -2.31
C GLY A 73 27.75 -4.74 -0.94
N PRO A 74 28.97 -4.89 -0.38
CA PRO A 74 29.15 -5.45 0.95
C PRO A 74 28.57 -4.53 2.02
N ARG A 75 28.20 -5.14 3.16
CA ARG A 75 27.84 -4.40 4.37
C ARG A 75 29.02 -3.54 4.81
N GLN A 76 28.76 -2.27 5.07
CA GLN A 76 29.76 -1.29 5.48
C GLN A 76 30.13 -1.46 6.97
N ALA A 77 31.29 -0.92 7.37
CA ALA A 77 31.78 -0.99 8.75
C ALA A 77 30.85 -0.32 9.78
N ASN A 78 30.04 0.64 9.35
CA ASN A 78 28.99 1.29 10.16
C ASN A 78 27.70 0.45 10.25
N GLY A 79 27.70 -0.79 9.74
CA GLY A 79 26.57 -1.70 9.74
C GLY A 79 25.53 -1.47 8.64
N ILE A 80 25.69 -0.47 7.78
CA ILE A 80 24.77 -0.18 6.67
C ILE A 80 24.96 -1.21 5.55
N GLN A 81 23.87 -1.81 5.10
CA GLN A 81 23.82 -2.58 3.87
C GLN A 81 23.36 -1.66 2.73
N PRO A 82 24.22 -1.30 1.76
CA PRO A 82 23.78 -0.54 0.60
C PRO A 82 22.72 -1.33 -0.15
N MET A 83 21.58 -0.69 -0.43
CA MET A 83 20.48 -1.25 -1.20
C MET A 83 20.28 -0.42 -2.46
N ALA A 84 19.99 -1.07 -3.58
CA ALA A 84 19.62 -0.41 -4.82
C ALA A 84 18.57 -1.24 -5.58
N PRO A 85 17.74 -0.59 -6.41
CA PRO A 85 16.88 -1.28 -7.35
C PRO A 85 17.71 -2.16 -8.30
N LYS A 86 17.28 -3.41 -8.46
CA LYS A 86 17.79 -4.40 -9.40
C LYS A 86 16.62 -4.94 -10.25
N PRO A 87 16.90 -5.50 -11.43
CA PRO A 87 15.86 -6.12 -12.25
C PRO A 87 15.11 -7.22 -11.49
N GLY A 88 13.78 -7.17 -11.51
CA GLY A 88 12.87 -8.23 -11.04
C GLY A 88 12.20 -8.89 -12.24
N VAL A 89 10.92 -8.56 -12.50
CA VAL A 89 10.22 -8.98 -13.74
C VAL A 89 10.81 -8.29 -14.98
N ALA A 90 11.42 -7.12 -14.83
CA ALA A 90 12.20 -6.53 -15.92
C ALA A 90 13.44 -7.38 -16.19
N ALA A 91 13.78 -7.60 -17.46
CA ALA A 91 14.97 -8.35 -17.85
C ALA A 91 16.28 -7.58 -17.57
N ALA A 92 16.20 -6.24 -17.50
CA ALA A 92 17.31 -5.34 -17.20
C ALA A 92 16.80 -4.03 -16.57
N MET A 93 17.72 -3.14 -16.19
CA MET A 93 17.36 -1.76 -15.87
C MET A 93 16.76 -1.07 -17.11
N PRO A 94 15.84 -0.11 -16.96
CA PRO A 94 15.15 0.51 -18.08
C PRO A 94 16.11 1.36 -18.92
N GLU A 95 15.79 1.47 -20.21
CA GLU A 95 16.31 2.54 -21.04
C GLU A 95 15.65 3.86 -20.63
N ILE A 96 16.45 4.89 -20.36
CA ILE A 96 15.97 6.18 -19.89
C ILE A 96 16.32 7.24 -20.95
N SER A 97 15.33 8.05 -21.36
CA SER A 97 15.54 9.17 -22.29
C SER A 97 16.52 10.21 -21.75
N ASP A 98 17.10 11.03 -22.63
CA ASP A 98 18.07 12.08 -22.27
C ASP A 98 17.52 13.09 -21.25
N ASP A 99 16.23 13.40 -21.32
CA ASP A 99 15.54 14.30 -20.38
C ASP A 99 15.20 13.62 -19.02
N GLY A 100 15.43 12.31 -18.90
CA GLY A 100 15.22 11.53 -17.69
C GLY A 100 13.75 11.28 -17.34
N ARG A 101 12.83 11.42 -18.32
CA ARG A 101 11.37 11.33 -18.09
C ARG A 101 10.72 10.08 -18.67
N VAL A 102 11.30 9.47 -19.71
CA VAL A 102 10.74 8.28 -20.35
C VAL A 102 11.58 7.07 -19.98
N TYR A 103 10.92 6.06 -19.42
CA TYR A 103 11.51 4.80 -18.97
C TYR A 103 10.92 3.67 -19.80
N THR A 104 11.74 2.94 -20.53
CA THR A 104 11.30 1.79 -21.33
C THR A 104 11.85 0.50 -20.73
N PHE A 105 10.95 -0.39 -20.31
CA PHE A 105 11.26 -1.67 -19.72
C PHE A 105 10.98 -2.80 -20.72
N GLN A 106 11.97 -3.68 -20.88
CA GLN A 106 11.77 -5.00 -21.44
C GLN A 106 11.53 -6.00 -20.31
N LEU A 107 10.42 -6.72 -20.37
CA LEU A 107 10.08 -7.76 -19.41
C LEU A 107 10.69 -9.10 -19.80
N ARG A 108 10.88 -9.94 -18.79
CA ARG A 108 11.30 -11.33 -18.93
C ARG A 108 10.29 -12.17 -19.72
N ASP A 109 10.79 -12.99 -20.65
CA ASP A 109 9.96 -13.92 -21.43
C ASP A 109 9.50 -15.13 -20.62
N ASP A 110 10.26 -15.50 -19.60
CA ASP A 110 10.04 -16.62 -18.67
C ASP A 110 9.33 -16.20 -17.37
N ALA A 111 9.01 -14.93 -17.16
CA ALA A 111 8.22 -14.51 -16.00
C ALA A 111 6.80 -15.11 -16.06
N ARG A 112 6.41 -15.82 -14.99
CA ARG A 112 5.12 -16.50 -14.87
C ARG A 112 4.41 -16.16 -13.57
N TRP A 113 3.09 -16.14 -13.65
CA TRP A 113 2.22 -16.23 -12.49
C TRP A 113 2.26 -17.66 -11.91
N THR A 114 1.85 -17.81 -10.66
CA THR A 114 1.73 -19.10 -9.95
C THR A 114 0.73 -20.07 -10.58
N ASN A 115 -0.19 -19.58 -11.41
CA ASN A 115 -1.12 -20.39 -12.21
C ASN A 115 -0.54 -20.81 -13.58
N GLY A 116 0.68 -20.37 -13.92
CA GLY A 116 1.36 -20.68 -15.17
C GLY A 116 1.18 -19.67 -16.30
N ASP A 117 0.33 -18.65 -16.12
CA ASP A 117 0.15 -17.59 -17.12
C ASP A 117 1.41 -16.73 -17.26
N PRO A 118 1.71 -16.18 -18.46
CA PRO A 118 2.80 -15.22 -18.62
C PRO A 118 2.49 -13.92 -17.89
N VAL A 119 3.47 -13.36 -17.17
CA VAL A 119 3.40 -11.99 -16.69
C VAL A 119 3.67 -11.04 -17.85
N THR A 120 2.83 -10.03 -18.05
CA THR A 120 2.86 -9.13 -19.20
C THR A 120 2.94 -7.66 -18.78
N ALA A 121 3.24 -6.78 -19.73
CA ALA A 121 3.20 -5.33 -19.53
C ALA A 121 1.77 -4.83 -19.20
N ASP A 122 0.73 -5.50 -19.70
CA ASP A 122 -0.66 -5.17 -19.38
C ASP A 122 -0.98 -5.42 -17.91
N ASP A 123 -0.41 -6.44 -17.28
CA ASP A 123 -0.61 -6.72 -15.85
C ASP A 123 -0.17 -5.53 -14.99
N PHE A 124 0.97 -4.89 -15.31
CA PHE A 124 1.45 -3.70 -14.62
C PHE A 124 0.54 -2.50 -14.86
N PHE A 125 0.18 -2.25 -16.13
CA PHE A 125 -0.67 -1.12 -16.47
C PHE A 125 -2.05 -1.24 -15.80
N TRP A 126 -2.67 -2.40 -15.87
CA TRP A 126 -3.94 -2.69 -15.21
C TRP A 126 -3.83 -2.55 -13.69
N SER A 127 -2.76 -3.08 -13.08
CA SER A 127 -2.55 -3.01 -11.63
C SER A 127 -2.38 -1.58 -11.12
N TRP A 128 -1.64 -0.75 -11.86
CA TRP A 128 -1.45 0.66 -11.52
C TRP A 128 -2.71 1.48 -11.75
N ARG A 129 -3.45 1.23 -12.83
CA ARG A 129 -4.77 1.86 -13.03
C ARG A 129 -5.74 1.47 -11.91
N ARG A 130 -5.75 0.20 -11.51
CA ARG A 130 -6.51 -0.27 -10.34
C ARG A 130 -6.08 0.46 -9.07
N MET A 131 -4.79 0.52 -8.78
CA MET A 131 -4.26 1.20 -7.59
C MET A 131 -4.64 2.69 -7.56
N LEU A 132 -4.60 3.36 -8.71
CA LEU A 132 -4.97 4.76 -8.89
C LEU A 132 -6.48 4.99 -8.96
N HIS A 133 -7.31 3.98 -9.15
CA HIS A 133 -8.75 4.19 -9.22
C HIS A 133 -9.29 4.68 -7.85
N PRO A 134 -10.11 5.75 -7.80
CA PRO A 134 -10.56 6.33 -6.52
C PRO A 134 -11.21 5.33 -5.57
N GLU A 135 -12.05 4.41 -6.09
CA GLU A 135 -12.71 3.38 -5.27
C GLU A 135 -11.76 2.33 -4.66
N THR A 136 -10.56 2.16 -5.21
CA THR A 136 -9.58 1.26 -4.60
C THR A 136 -9.12 1.83 -3.25
N ALA A 137 -9.16 3.16 -3.08
CA ALA A 137 -8.75 3.87 -1.88
C ALA A 137 -7.37 3.37 -1.39
N SER A 138 -6.40 3.34 -2.32
CA SER A 138 -5.01 3.00 -1.99
C SER A 138 -4.36 4.15 -1.25
N GLU A 139 -3.96 3.92 0.00
CA GLU A 139 -3.21 4.91 0.79
C GLU A 139 -1.85 5.24 0.18
N TYR A 140 -1.33 4.40 -0.74
CA TYR A 140 -0.07 4.61 -1.45
C TYR A 140 -0.24 5.08 -2.91
N ALA A 141 -1.45 5.40 -3.38
CA ALA A 141 -1.69 5.86 -4.76
C ALA A 141 -0.75 6.99 -5.20
N TYR A 142 -0.42 7.90 -4.27
CA TYR A 142 0.50 9.02 -4.50
C TYR A 142 1.90 8.62 -4.96
N GLN A 143 2.34 7.38 -4.72
CA GLN A 143 3.63 6.88 -5.21
C GLN A 143 3.70 6.83 -6.74
N LEU A 144 2.54 6.75 -7.42
CA LEU A 144 2.43 6.77 -8.88
C LEU A 144 2.22 8.17 -9.46
N TYR A 145 2.01 9.21 -8.63
CA TYR A 145 1.68 10.57 -9.10
C TYR A 145 2.76 11.22 -9.97
N TYR A 146 3.99 10.70 -9.95
CA TYR A 146 5.06 11.15 -10.82
C TYR A 146 4.80 10.82 -12.29
N ILE A 147 3.94 9.84 -12.58
CA ILE A 147 3.53 9.45 -13.94
C ILE A 147 2.53 10.49 -14.49
N VAL A 148 2.64 10.82 -15.78
CA VAL A 148 1.71 11.74 -16.45
C VAL A 148 0.26 11.22 -16.29
N GLY A 149 -0.65 12.09 -15.86
CA GLY A 149 -2.07 11.77 -15.65
C GLY A 149 -2.40 11.02 -14.35
N ALA A 150 -1.43 10.41 -13.65
CA ALA A 150 -1.76 9.51 -12.53
C ALA A 150 -2.44 10.20 -11.35
N GLU A 151 -1.95 11.37 -10.95
CA GLU A 151 -2.55 12.18 -9.88
C GLU A 151 -3.96 12.64 -10.25
N GLN A 152 -4.11 13.20 -11.43
CA GLN A 152 -5.37 13.71 -11.96
C GLN A 152 -6.43 12.59 -12.05
N TYR A 153 -6.01 11.39 -12.47
CA TYR A 153 -6.85 10.18 -12.49
C TYR A 153 -7.32 9.78 -11.08
N ASN A 154 -6.40 9.71 -10.11
CA ASN A 154 -6.72 9.27 -8.76
C ASN A 154 -7.57 10.27 -7.97
N THR A 155 -7.38 11.57 -8.22
CA THR A 155 -8.15 12.62 -7.54
C THR A 155 -9.46 12.95 -8.24
N ALA A 156 -9.79 12.26 -9.34
CA ALA A 156 -10.96 12.55 -10.19
C ALA A 156 -11.05 14.04 -10.57
N GLN A 157 -9.89 14.64 -10.89
CA GLN A 157 -9.83 16.01 -11.38
C GLN A 157 -9.93 16.01 -12.90
N VAL A 158 -10.94 16.67 -13.45
CA VAL A 158 -11.16 16.80 -14.90
C VAL A 158 -11.42 18.26 -15.25
N ALA A 159 -10.98 18.67 -16.43
CA ALA A 159 -11.17 20.00 -16.98
C ALA A 159 -11.75 19.94 -18.40
N GLU A 160 -12.40 21.02 -18.84
CA GLU A 160 -12.87 21.14 -20.20
C GLU A 160 -11.73 20.95 -21.21
N GLY A 161 -11.97 20.12 -22.23
CA GLY A 161 -10.98 19.69 -23.21
C GLY A 161 -10.27 18.38 -22.87
N ASP A 162 -10.37 17.89 -21.62
CA ASP A 162 -9.77 16.62 -21.25
C ASP A 162 -10.39 15.44 -21.99
N LYS A 163 -9.55 14.46 -22.34
CA LYS A 163 -10.00 13.12 -22.72
C LYS A 163 -10.41 12.40 -21.44
N VAL A 164 -11.65 11.94 -21.38
CA VAL A 164 -12.25 11.34 -20.18
C VAL A 164 -12.77 9.93 -20.45
N GLU A 165 -12.81 9.14 -19.38
CA GLU A 165 -13.53 7.88 -19.30
C GLU A 165 -14.68 8.02 -18.28
N VAL A 166 -15.87 7.63 -18.70
CA VAL A 166 -17.10 7.66 -17.90
C VAL A 166 -17.54 6.22 -17.66
N GLU A 167 -17.67 5.83 -16.40
CA GLU A 167 -18.12 4.48 -16.04
C GLU A 167 -19.62 4.46 -15.77
N LEU A 168 -20.35 3.58 -16.45
CA LEU A 168 -21.78 3.39 -16.22
C LEU A 168 -22.05 2.48 -15.01
N PRO A 169 -23.22 2.61 -14.34
CA PRO A 169 -23.56 1.85 -13.14
C PRO A 169 -24.11 0.44 -13.46
N ASP A 170 -23.50 -0.26 -14.41
CA ASP A 170 -23.93 -1.55 -14.95
C ASP A 170 -22.94 -2.70 -14.64
N ARG A 171 -22.14 -2.54 -13.59
CA ARG A 171 -21.28 -3.59 -13.04
C ARG A 171 -22.07 -4.86 -12.76
N THR A 172 -21.47 -6.03 -13.04
CA THR A 172 -22.08 -7.33 -12.72
C THR A 172 -22.31 -7.51 -11.22
N ASP A 173 -21.36 -7.06 -10.40
CA ASP A 173 -21.52 -6.91 -8.94
C ASP A 173 -21.34 -5.43 -8.56
N PRO A 174 -22.42 -4.73 -8.18
CA PRO A 174 -22.35 -3.32 -7.78
C PRO A 174 -21.43 -3.03 -6.58
N LEU A 175 -21.11 -4.04 -5.76
CA LEU A 175 -20.24 -3.89 -4.59
C LEU A 175 -18.76 -4.08 -4.91
N GLN A 176 -18.43 -4.53 -6.13
CA GLN A 176 -17.06 -4.81 -6.55
C GLN A 176 -16.61 -3.78 -7.59
N ALA A 177 -15.53 -3.06 -7.31
CA ALA A 177 -15.00 -2.03 -8.21
C ALA A 177 -14.43 -2.57 -9.54
N PHE A 178 -14.04 -3.85 -9.58
CA PHE A 178 -13.38 -4.48 -10.74
C PHE A 178 -13.91 -5.90 -10.94
N PRO A 179 -14.37 -6.34 -12.12
CA PRO A 179 -14.32 -5.61 -13.38
C PRO A 179 -15.23 -4.38 -13.32
N ARG A 180 -14.78 -3.32 -13.99
CA ARG A 180 -15.54 -2.08 -14.09
C ARG A 180 -16.78 -2.29 -14.96
N GLY A 181 -17.73 -1.37 -14.84
CA GLY A 181 -18.89 -1.29 -15.72
C GLY A 181 -18.51 -0.92 -17.15
N THR A 182 -19.51 -0.65 -17.98
CA THR A 182 -19.30 -0.11 -19.32
C THR A 182 -18.58 1.23 -19.24
N ILE A 183 -17.49 1.36 -19.99
CA ILE A 183 -16.74 2.61 -20.10
C ILE A 183 -17.12 3.33 -21.39
N ARG A 184 -17.50 4.61 -21.28
CA ARG A 184 -17.64 5.54 -22.40
C ARG A 184 -16.45 6.49 -22.41
N ARG A 185 -15.76 6.59 -23.54
CA ARG A 185 -14.58 7.46 -23.69
C ARG A 185 -14.92 8.65 -24.58
N GLY A 186 -14.46 9.84 -24.22
CA GLY A 186 -14.84 11.05 -24.93
C GLY A 186 -14.06 12.30 -24.54
N ILE A 187 -14.41 13.44 -25.13
CA ILE A 187 -13.83 14.74 -24.78
C ILE A 187 -14.82 15.47 -23.87
N LEU A 188 -14.39 15.86 -22.68
CA LEU A 188 -15.19 16.67 -21.77
C LEU A 188 -15.36 18.07 -22.36
N ARG A 189 -16.58 18.44 -22.71
CA ARG A 189 -16.89 19.73 -23.33
C ARG A 189 -17.26 20.79 -22.31
N ARG A 190 -17.98 20.42 -21.25
CA ARG A 190 -18.42 21.35 -20.21
C ARG A 190 -18.65 20.65 -18.88
N ILE A 191 -18.37 21.35 -17.78
CA ILE A 191 -18.76 20.96 -16.42
C ILE A 191 -19.81 21.96 -15.93
N VAL A 192 -20.99 21.47 -15.57
CA VAL A 192 -22.10 22.29 -15.05
C VAL A 192 -22.22 22.04 -13.55
N PRO A 193 -21.89 23.02 -12.69
CA PRO A 193 -22.11 22.90 -11.25
C PRO A 193 -23.60 22.69 -10.94
N ALA A 194 -23.92 21.93 -9.91
CA ALA A 194 -25.28 21.88 -9.38
C ALA A 194 -25.66 23.23 -8.75
N GLU A 195 -26.88 23.72 -9.00
CA GLU A 195 -27.39 25.02 -8.50
C GLU A 195 -27.36 25.16 -6.97
N SER A 196 -27.26 24.06 -6.21
CA SER A 196 -27.15 24.05 -4.74
C SER A 196 -25.73 24.21 -4.19
N ALA A 197 -24.69 24.20 -5.03
CA ALA A 197 -23.33 24.48 -4.61
C ALA A 197 -23.17 25.99 -4.42
N SER A 198 -23.38 26.45 -3.18
CA SER A 198 -23.29 27.87 -2.80
C SER A 198 -22.01 28.54 -3.31
N GLN A 199 -22.18 29.71 -3.94
CA GLN A 199 -21.16 30.52 -4.60
C GLN A 199 -20.13 31.21 -3.66
N ASP A 200 -20.01 30.81 -2.40
CA ASP A 200 -18.99 31.33 -1.47
C ASP A 200 -18.05 30.19 -1.08
N THR A 201 -17.00 29.94 -1.88
CA THR A 201 -16.04 28.83 -1.68
C THR A 201 -14.58 29.27 -1.64
N ASP A 202 -14.30 30.49 -1.18
CA ASP A 202 -12.90 30.90 -0.93
C ASP A 202 -12.25 30.09 0.23
N ASP A 203 -13.06 29.37 1.03
CA ASP A 203 -12.64 28.48 2.13
C ASP A 203 -13.34 27.08 2.08
N ALA A 204 -13.63 26.53 0.89
CA ALA A 204 -14.19 25.19 0.81
C ALA A 204 -13.14 24.14 1.21
N ASP A 205 -13.50 23.22 2.11
CA ASP A 205 -12.66 22.08 2.43
C ASP A 205 -12.77 20.99 1.33
N ALA A 206 -11.85 20.03 1.36
CA ALA A 206 -11.78 18.98 0.33
C ALA A 206 -13.07 18.14 0.22
N ALA A 207 -13.88 18.08 1.29
CA ALA A 207 -15.14 17.35 1.27
C ALA A 207 -16.22 18.12 0.49
N ALA A 208 -16.29 19.45 0.67
CA ALA A 208 -17.20 20.30 -0.09
C ALA A 208 -16.87 20.29 -1.60
N GLU A 209 -15.58 20.28 -1.96
CA GLU A 209 -15.15 20.14 -3.37
C GLU A 209 -15.49 18.77 -3.98
N GLU A 210 -15.47 17.70 -3.17
CA GLU A 210 -15.88 16.36 -3.61
C GLU A 210 -17.40 16.30 -3.84
N ASP A 211 -18.20 16.79 -2.89
CA ASP A 211 -19.66 16.84 -3.01
C ASP A 211 -20.09 17.67 -4.24
N ALA A 212 -19.48 18.83 -4.45
CA ALA A 212 -19.77 19.67 -5.61
C ALA A 212 -19.48 18.94 -6.94
N ARG A 213 -18.41 18.14 -7.01
CA ARG A 213 -18.09 17.34 -8.20
C ARG A 213 -19.09 16.19 -8.39
N ARG A 214 -19.47 15.49 -7.33
CA ARG A 214 -20.46 14.39 -7.42
C ARG A 214 -21.82 14.88 -7.94
N GLN A 215 -22.20 16.10 -7.56
CA GLN A 215 -23.47 16.71 -7.95
C GLN A 215 -23.45 17.38 -9.35
N ALA A 216 -22.27 17.58 -9.93
CA ALA A 216 -22.12 18.24 -11.22
C ALA A 216 -22.69 17.40 -12.40
N TYR A 217 -22.95 18.10 -13.51
CA TYR A 217 -23.27 17.49 -14.80
C TYR A 217 -22.08 17.65 -15.75
N TYR A 218 -21.73 16.56 -16.43
CA TYR A 218 -20.59 16.48 -17.33
C TYR A 218 -21.09 16.31 -18.76
N VAL A 219 -20.88 17.31 -19.60
CA VAL A 219 -21.22 17.25 -21.03
C VAL A 219 -20.02 16.69 -21.77
N VAL A 220 -20.15 15.48 -22.31
CA VAL A 220 -19.05 14.75 -22.95
C VAL A 220 -19.40 14.47 -24.40
N GLU A 221 -18.49 14.81 -25.31
CA GLU A 221 -18.53 14.30 -26.68
C GLU A 221 -17.94 12.90 -26.69
N VAL A 222 -18.81 11.89 -26.60
CA VAL A 222 -18.44 10.47 -26.59
C VAL A 222 -17.93 10.09 -27.97
N LYS A 223 -16.70 9.59 -28.03
CA LYS A 223 -16.02 9.25 -29.27
C LYS A 223 -16.32 7.82 -29.69
N PRO A 224 -16.40 7.53 -31.00
CA PRO A 224 -16.58 6.16 -31.46
C PRO A 224 -15.36 5.30 -31.10
N GLU A 225 -15.63 4.05 -30.76
CA GLU A 225 -14.62 3.07 -30.38
C GLU A 225 -14.75 1.85 -31.31
N VAL A 226 -13.62 1.43 -31.90
CA VAL A 226 -13.53 0.28 -32.80
C VAL A 226 -12.42 -0.61 -32.28
N ASP A 227 -12.73 -1.89 -32.03
CA ASP A 227 -11.78 -2.89 -31.51
C ASP A 227 -11.03 -2.47 -30.24
N GLY A 228 -11.70 -1.73 -29.34
CA GLY A 228 -11.11 -1.25 -28.08
C GLY A 228 -10.29 0.04 -28.21
N GLN A 229 -10.16 0.59 -29.42
CA GLN A 229 -9.45 1.83 -29.69
C GLN A 229 -10.41 2.97 -30.00
N VAL A 230 -10.23 4.08 -29.28
CA VAL A 230 -11.02 5.29 -29.47
C VAL A 230 -10.48 6.11 -30.63
N ASP A 231 -11.34 6.47 -31.57
CA ASP A 231 -11.03 7.47 -32.58
C ASP A 231 -11.29 8.87 -32.03
N TRP A 232 -10.23 9.49 -31.50
CA TRP A 232 -10.29 10.82 -30.89
C TRP A 232 -10.57 11.93 -31.90
N GLU A 233 -10.31 11.71 -33.19
CA GLU A 233 -10.45 12.70 -34.26
C GLU A 233 -11.83 12.63 -34.93
N ALA A 234 -12.50 11.48 -34.88
CA ALA A 234 -13.87 11.34 -35.37
C ALA A 234 -14.85 12.22 -34.60
N THR A 235 -15.91 12.67 -35.29
CA THR A 235 -17.05 13.33 -34.66
C THR A 235 -17.72 12.37 -33.67
N GLY A 236 -17.87 12.79 -32.43
CA GLY A 236 -18.56 12.02 -31.40
C GLY A 236 -20.04 12.39 -31.25
N GLU A 237 -20.70 11.70 -30.32
CA GLU A 237 -22.06 12.00 -29.88
C GLU A 237 -22.02 12.72 -28.53
N THR A 238 -22.72 13.85 -28.41
CA THR A 238 -22.83 14.56 -27.14
C THR A 238 -23.74 13.79 -26.19
N GLN A 239 -23.26 13.47 -25.00
CA GLN A 239 -24.02 12.86 -23.93
C GLN A 239 -23.75 13.60 -22.61
N VAL A 240 -24.75 13.62 -21.73
CA VAL A 240 -24.66 14.29 -20.42
C VAL A 240 -24.65 13.25 -19.32
N PHE A 241 -23.67 13.31 -18.44
CA PHE A 241 -23.49 12.37 -17.34
C PHE A 241 -23.54 13.08 -15.99
N SER A 242 -23.96 12.37 -14.94
CA SER A 242 -23.84 12.82 -13.56
C SER A 242 -23.63 11.63 -12.63
N ILE A 243 -22.88 11.84 -11.55
CA ILE A 243 -22.61 10.79 -10.55
C ILE A 243 -23.81 10.70 -9.60
N GLU A 244 -24.16 11.81 -8.97
CA GLU A 244 -25.30 11.97 -8.09
C GLU A 244 -26.09 13.22 -8.51
N PRO A 245 -26.97 13.10 -9.52
CA PRO A 245 -27.64 14.28 -10.08
C PRO A 245 -28.41 15.02 -9.00
N ALA A 246 -28.11 16.31 -8.82
CA ALA A 246 -28.81 17.17 -7.86
C ALA A 246 -30.31 17.32 -8.18
N SER A 247 -30.71 17.05 -9.43
CA SER A 247 -32.09 17.00 -9.86
C SER A 247 -32.31 15.90 -10.91
N THR A 248 -33.42 15.16 -10.78
CA THR A 248 -33.85 14.19 -11.79
C THR A 248 -34.51 14.85 -13.00
N THR A 249 -34.68 16.18 -13.00
CA THR A 249 -35.32 16.95 -14.07
C THR A 249 -34.35 17.87 -14.79
N PHE A 250 -33.05 17.84 -14.48
CA PHE A 250 -32.08 18.61 -15.24
C PHE A 250 -32.12 18.17 -16.70
N ARG A 251 -32.37 19.15 -17.56
CA ARG A 251 -32.18 19.05 -19.00
C ARG A 251 -31.23 20.16 -19.35
N ASP A 252 -30.13 19.81 -19.99
CA ASP A 252 -29.22 20.82 -20.45
C ASP A 252 -29.96 21.70 -21.48
N GLU A 253 -30.15 22.98 -21.16
CA GLU A 253 -30.99 23.89 -21.96
C GLU A 253 -30.44 24.08 -23.38
N GLU A 254 -29.13 23.90 -23.55
CA GLU A 254 -28.42 24.05 -24.82
C GLU A 254 -28.47 22.78 -25.69
N THR A 255 -28.36 21.60 -25.08
CA THR A 255 -28.28 20.33 -25.82
C THR A 255 -29.56 19.50 -25.80
N GLN A 256 -30.50 19.73 -24.88
CA GLN A 256 -31.74 18.95 -24.70
C GLN A 256 -31.55 17.42 -24.48
N HIS A 257 -30.36 16.97 -24.09
CA HIS A 257 -30.10 15.55 -23.83
C HIS A 257 -30.55 15.15 -22.40
N ASP A 258 -31.06 13.92 -22.26
CA ASP A 258 -31.38 13.35 -20.95
C ASP A 258 -30.07 13.00 -20.20
N VAL A 259 -30.05 13.22 -18.88
CA VAL A 259 -28.90 12.92 -18.02
C VAL A 259 -28.79 11.42 -17.78
N GLN A 260 -27.61 10.86 -18.06
CA GLN A 260 -27.27 9.49 -17.73
C GLN A 260 -26.51 9.42 -16.39
N THR A 261 -26.90 8.50 -15.51
CA THR A 261 -26.14 8.24 -14.29
C THR A 261 -24.83 7.52 -14.62
N CYS A 262 -23.75 7.90 -13.94
CA CYS A 262 -22.44 7.27 -14.01
C CYS A 262 -21.89 7.04 -12.60
N LEU A 263 -20.87 6.20 -12.46
CA LEU A 263 -20.15 5.99 -11.21
C LEU A 263 -18.97 6.96 -11.06
N HIS A 264 -18.26 7.22 -12.17
CA HIS A 264 -17.11 8.11 -12.22
C HIS A 264 -17.01 8.82 -13.55
N VAL A 265 -16.46 10.03 -13.52
CA VAL A 265 -15.89 10.74 -14.66
C VAL A 265 -14.42 10.99 -14.33
N LEU A 266 -13.52 10.24 -14.97
CA LEU A 266 -12.07 10.36 -14.77
C LEU A 266 -11.42 10.79 -16.08
N ILE A 267 -10.18 11.28 -16.05
CA ILE A 267 -9.41 11.35 -17.30
C ILE A 267 -9.22 9.95 -17.86
N ASP A 268 -9.14 9.84 -19.18
CA ASP A 268 -8.74 8.60 -19.82
C ASP A 268 -7.25 8.38 -19.58
N PHE A 269 -6.93 7.47 -18.65
CA PHE A 269 -5.54 7.27 -18.21
C PHE A 269 -4.63 6.70 -19.30
N GLU A 270 -5.21 5.93 -20.24
CA GLU A 270 -4.50 5.41 -21.40
C GLU A 270 -4.17 6.55 -22.37
N ALA A 271 -5.15 7.41 -22.66
CA ALA A 271 -4.97 8.56 -23.54
C ALA A 271 -4.06 9.63 -22.94
N ALA A 272 -3.97 9.75 -21.60
CA ALA A 272 -3.01 10.60 -20.91
C ALA A 272 -1.55 10.22 -21.22
N GLY A 273 -1.30 8.98 -21.66
CA GLY A 273 -0.01 8.54 -22.21
C GLY A 273 1.13 8.41 -21.21
N GLY A 274 0.82 8.44 -19.90
CA GLY A 274 1.81 8.23 -18.84
C GLY A 274 2.33 6.80 -18.76
N VAL A 275 1.55 5.82 -19.21
CA VAL A 275 1.95 4.42 -19.34
C VAL A 275 1.50 3.92 -20.71
N ARG A 276 2.39 3.25 -21.44
CA ARG A 276 2.08 2.64 -22.73
C ARG A 276 2.55 1.20 -22.76
N VAL A 277 1.65 0.29 -23.08
CA VAL A 277 1.95 -1.11 -23.37
C VAL A 277 2.33 -1.17 -24.86
N LEU A 278 3.62 -1.19 -25.14
CA LEU A 278 4.14 -1.24 -26.52
C LEU A 278 4.08 -2.66 -27.12
N GLY A 279 3.95 -3.65 -26.24
CA GLY A 279 3.70 -5.06 -26.57
C GLY A 279 3.62 -5.89 -25.28
N PRO A 280 3.37 -7.20 -25.36
CA PRO A 280 3.17 -8.04 -24.17
C PRO A 280 4.33 -8.01 -23.18
N LYS A 281 5.54 -7.70 -23.64
CA LYS A 281 6.77 -7.67 -22.84
C LYS A 281 7.48 -6.31 -22.85
N GLN A 282 6.83 -5.26 -23.34
CA GLN A 282 7.44 -3.93 -23.42
C GLN A 282 6.51 -2.88 -22.84
N LEU A 283 6.98 -2.21 -21.78
CA LEU A 283 6.25 -1.19 -21.04
C LEU A 283 7.04 0.12 -21.09
N GLN A 284 6.39 1.20 -21.51
CA GLN A 284 6.96 2.54 -21.47
C GLN A 284 6.22 3.39 -20.44
N ILE A 285 6.96 4.15 -19.64
CA ILE A 285 6.44 5.02 -18.59
C ILE A 285 6.97 6.44 -18.85
N THR A 286 6.08 7.42 -18.84
CA THR A 286 6.40 8.83 -19.01
C THR A 286 6.09 9.59 -17.72
N LEU A 287 7.09 10.26 -17.17
CA LEU A 287 6.97 11.06 -15.95
C LEU A 287 6.64 12.52 -16.24
N LYS A 288 5.98 13.18 -15.30
CA LYS A 288 5.71 14.64 -15.33
C LYS A 288 7.02 15.43 -15.31
N ASN A 289 7.97 15.00 -14.48
CA ASN A 289 9.28 15.61 -14.30
C ASN A 289 10.35 14.52 -14.18
N ARG A 290 11.63 14.90 -14.34
CA ARG A 290 12.75 14.00 -14.05
C ARG A 290 12.73 13.62 -12.56
N THR A 291 12.55 12.34 -12.27
CA THR A 291 12.47 11.81 -10.90
C THR A 291 13.57 10.77 -10.67
N ALA A 292 14.71 11.20 -10.14
CA ALA A 292 15.91 10.36 -10.04
C ALA A 292 15.74 9.10 -9.18
N TYR A 293 14.78 9.10 -8.25
CA TYR A 293 14.47 7.98 -7.36
C TYR A 293 13.32 7.09 -7.87
N PHE A 294 12.82 7.30 -9.10
CA PHE A 294 11.66 6.57 -9.62
C PHE A 294 11.87 5.04 -9.64
N ASN A 295 13.06 4.57 -9.99
CA ASN A 295 13.41 3.14 -9.92
C ASN A 295 13.26 2.55 -8.50
N SER A 296 13.49 3.35 -7.45
CA SER A 296 13.27 2.91 -6.07
C SER A 296 11.79 2.77 -5.73
N LEU A 297 10.92 3.56 -6.36
CA LEU A 297 9.47 3.42 -6.21
C LEU A 297 8.98 2.15 -6.91
N LEU A 298 9.51 1.83 -8.10
CA LEU A 298 9.18 0.60 -8.83
C LEU A 298 9.66 -0.68 -8.13
N ALA A 299 10.54 -0.55 -7.13
CA ALA A 299 11.00 -1.63 -6.26
C ALA A 299 10.25 -1.71 -4.92
N PHE A 300 9.20 -0.91 -4.74
CA PHE A 300 8.39 -0.87 -3.52
C PHE A 300 7.10 -1.68 -3.71
N TYR A 301 6.79 -2.53 -2.72
CA TYR A 301 5.73 -3.53 -2.84
C TYR A 301 4.34 -3.02 -3.29
N PRO A 302 3.88 -1.79 -3.00
CA PRO A 302 2.57 -1.35 -3.47
C PRO A 302 2.46 -1.28 -5.00
N LEU A 303 3.60 -1.17 -5.69
CA LEU A 303 3.65 -1.06 -7.16
C LEU A 303 3.82 -2.42 -7.85
N TYR A 304 3.83 -3.53 -7.09
CA TYR A 304 3.89 -4.87 -7.68
C TYR A 304 2.59 -5.20 -8.42
N PRO A 305 2.68 -5.94 -9.55
CA PRO A 305 1.50 -6.29 -10.33
C PRO A 305 0.66 -7.33 -9.59
N VAL A 306 -0.63 -7.38 -9.90
CA VAL A 306 -1.54 -8.46 -9.49
C VAL A 306 -2.19 -9.08 -10.72
N ASN A 307 -2.61 -10.34 -10.63
CA ASN A 307 -3.26 -11.02 -11.74
C ASN A 307 -4.71 -10.50 -11.91
N ARG A 308 -5.00 -9.86 -13.04
CA ARG A 308 -6.33 -9.27 -13.34
C ARG A 308 -7.47 -10.28 -13.19
N GLN A 309 -7.33 -11.45 -13.80
CA GLN A 309 -8.40 -12.46 -13.82
C GLN A 309 -8.75 -12.92 -12.41
N CYS A 310 -7.73 -13.19 -11.57
CA CYS A 310 -7.92 -13.55 -10.18
C CYS A 310 -8.67 -12.44 -9.40
N VAL A 311 -8.29 -11.18 -9.59
CA VAL A 311 -8.94 -10.06 -8.89
C VAL A 311 -10.38 -9.87 -9.35
N GLU A 312 -10.64 -9.88 -10.65
CA GLU A 312 -11.97 -9.70 -11.24
C GLU A 312 -12.90 -10.86 -10.90
N GLN A 313 -12.39 -12.10 -10.87
CA GLN A 313 -13.18 -13.29 -10.56
C GLN A 313 -13.59 -13.38 -9.07
N TYR A 314 -12.67 -13.08 -8.15
CA TYR A 314 -12.92 -13.33 -6.73
C TYR A 314 -13.21 -12.07 -5.91
N GLY A 315 -12.80 -10.89 -6.39
CA GLY A 315 -13.05 -9.62 -5.71
C GLY A 315 -12.31 -9.47 -4.38
N SER A 316 -12.38 -8.27 -3.79
CA SER A 316 -11.80 -8.02 -2.46
C SER A 316 -12.82 -8.37 -1.36
N PRO A 317 -12.41 -9.04 -0.26
CA PRO A 317 -11.06 -9.47 0.07
C PRO A 317 -10.72 -10.89 -0.43
N TYR A 318 -11.62 -11.56 -1.15
CA TYR A 318 -11.53 -13.02 -1.38
C TYR A 318 -10.45 -13.44 -2.37
N TRP A 319 -10.05 -12.58 -3.30
CA TRP A 319 -8.96 -12.87 -4.25
C TRP A 319 -7.62 -13.12 -3.54
N THR A 320 -7.44 -12.56 -2.34
CA THR A 320 -6.21 -12.73 -1.53
C THR A 320 -6.22 -13.99 -0.66
N LYS A 321 -7.27 -14.82 -0.72
CA LYS A 321 -7.32 -16.06 0.06
C LYS A 321 -6.29 -17.07 -0.46
N PRO A 322 -5.67 -17.90 0.40
CA PRO A 322 -4.66 -18.87 -0.02
C PRO A 322 -5.09 -19.77 -1.19
N ASP A 323 -6.38 -20.15 -1.25
CA ASP A 323 -6.91 -21.02 -2.31
C ASP A 323 -7.18 -20.29 -3.63
N HIS A 324 -7.14 -18.96 -3.66
CA HIS A 324 -7.46 -18.14 -4.83
C HIS A 324 -6.27 -17.35 -5.36
N ILE A 325 -5.40 -16.87 -4.47
CA ILE A 325 -4.38 -15.88 -4.81
C ILE A 325 -3.44 -16.38 -5.91
N VAL A 326 -3.34 -15.58 -6.97
CA VAL A 326 -2.37 -15.76 -8.04
C VAL A 326 -1.32 -14.66 -7.94
N SER A 327 -0.09 -15.05 -7.60
CA SER A 327 1.06 -14.17 -7.42
C SER A 327 2.23 -14.57 -8.33
N ASN A 328 3.31 -13.78 -8.38
CA ASN A 328 4.44 -13.97 -9.31
C ASN A 328 5.84 -13.95 -8.66
N GLY A 329 5.91 -13.92 -7.33
CA GLY A 329 7.17 -13.91 -6.58
C GLY A 329 7.77 -15.30 -6.32
N PRO A 330 8.88 -15.37 -5.57
CA PRO A 330 9.60 -16.61 -5.27
C PRO A 330 8.85 -17.60 -4.38
N TYR A 331 7.82 -17.15 -3.67
CA TYR A 331 6.98 -18.01 -2.83
C TYR A 331 5.48 -17.81 -3.15
N ARG A 332 4.68 -18.80 -2.76
CA ARG A 332 3.22 -18.73 -2.75
C ARG A 332 2.70 -18.96 -1.34
N ILE A 333 1.51 -18.43 -1.04
CA ILE A 333 0.87 -18.64 0.26
C ILE A 333 0.31 -20.06 0.31
N GLN A 334 0.82 -20.89 1.21
CA GLN A 334 0.24 -22.23 1.46
C GLN A 334 -1.01 -22.13 2.33
N PHE A 335 -0.93 -21.38 3.43
CA PHE A 335 -2.08 -21.08 4.26
C PHE A 335 -1.83 -19.83 5.11
N ARG A 336 -2.93 -19.27 5.61
CA ARG A 336 -2.93 -18.21 6.62
C ARG A 336 -3.81 -18.64 7.80
N ARG A 337 -3.21 -18.77 8.98
CA ARG A 337 -3.92 -19.00 10.24
C ARG A 337 -3.90 -17.70 11.05
N ILE A 338 -5.07 -17.10 11.19
CA ILE A 338 -5.24 -15.81 11.87
C ILE A 338 -4.70 -15.89 13.30
N ARG A 339 -3.86 -14.92 13.68
CA ARG A 339 -3.18 -14.81 14.98
C ARG A 339 -2.23 -15.97 15.29
N ASP A 340 -1.80 -16.72 14.28
CA ASP A 340 -0.76 -17.75 14.37
C ASP A 340 0.35 -17.45 13.37
N ARG A 341 0.12 -17.71 12.08
CA ARG A 341 1.13 -17.52 11.03
C ARG A 341 0.57 -17.47 9.62
N VAL A 342 1.37 -16.93 8.71
CA VAL A 342 1.27 -17.18 7.26
C VAL A 342 2.40 -18.12 6.88
N ARG A 343 2.07 -19.30 6.33
CA ARG A 343 3.06 -20.22 5.77
C ARG A 343 3.20 -19.98 4.28
N LEU A 344 4.44 -19.77 3.86
CA LEU A 344 4.85 -19.63 2.48
C LEU A 344 5.60 -20.89 2.03
N ILE A 345 5.42 -21.27 0.78
CA ILE A 345 6.13 -22.38 0.15
C ILE A 345 6.72 -21.91 -1.17
N LYS A 346 7.85 -22.48 -1.57
CA LYS A 346 8.54 -22.15 -2.82
C LYS A 346 7.58 -22.17 -4.02
N ASN A 347 7.75 -21.19 -4.90
CA ASN A 347 7.03 -21.10 -6.16
C ASN A 347 7.91 -21.64 -7.30
N GLU A 348 7.61 -22.85 -7.77
CA GLU A 348 8.34 -23.49 -8.86
C GLU A 348 8.20 -22.78 -10.22
N THR A 349 7.19 -21.89 -10.39
CA THR A 349 7.04 -21.11 -11.64
C THR A 349 7.81 -19.80 -11.62
N TYR A 350 8.43 -19.43 -10.50
CA TYR A 350 9.24 -18.22 -10.40
C TYR A 350 10.44 -18.32 -11.34
N TRP A 351 10.72 -17.24 -12.08
CA TRP A 351 11.75 -17.24 -13.13
C TRP A 351 13.15 -17.57 -12.59
N ASP A 352 13.42 -17.28 -11.31
CA ASP A 352 14.70 -17.55 -10.64
C ASP A 352 14.60 -18.66 -9.57
N ALA A 353 13.66 -19.60 -9.72
CA ALA A 353 13.39 -20.64 -8.72
C ALA A 353 14.62 -21.49 -8.36
N ASP A 354 15.56 -21.68 -9.29
CA ASP A 354 16.81 -22.42 -9.05
C ASP A 354 17.72 -21.77 -8.00
N ASN A 355 17.62 -20.45 -7.83
CA ASN A 355 18.36 -19.69 -6.81
C ASN A 355 17.58 -19.51 -5.50
N VAL A 356 16.35 -20.06 -5.42
CA VAL A 356 15.55 -20.09 -4.19
C VAL A 356 15.83 -21.40 -3.45
N HIS A 357 16.65 -21.33 -2.40
CA HIS A 357 17.11 -22.50 -1.65
C HIS A 357 16.25 -22.90 -0.45
N LEU A 358 15.36 -22.02 0.03
CA LEU A 358 14.45 -22.33 1.13
C LEU A 358 13.13 -22.83 0.54
N GLU A 359 12.62 -23.95 1.05
CA GLU A 359 11.39 -24.57 0.55
C GLU A 359 10.15 -23.99 1.27
N THR A 360 10.30 -23.66 2.54
CA THR A 360 9.21 -23.24 3.42
C THR A 360 9.62 -22.07 4.30
N LEU A 361 8.73 -21.07 4.41
CA LEU A 361 8.90 -19.94 5.31
C LEU A 361 7.68 -19.73 6.22
N ASP A 362 7.89 -19.27 7.45
CA ASP A 362 6.83 -18.92 8.38
C ASP A 362 6.90 -17.45 8.85
N ALA A 363 5.87 -16.68 8.48
CA ALA A 363 5.63 -15.34 9.01
C ALA A 363 4.78 -15.43 10.29
N MET A 364 5.42 -15.37 11.46
CA MET A 364 4.75 -15.61 12.74
C MET A 364 4.09 -14.34 13.30
N ALA A 365 2.78 -14.39 13.57
CA ALA A 365 2.03 -13.26 14.14
C ALA A 365 2.26 -13.17 15.66
N VAL A 366 3.42 -12.63 16.06
CA VAL A 366 3.85 -12.52 17.47
C VAL A 366 4.12 -11.06 17.84
N LYS A 367 3.16 -10.43 18.52
CA LYS A 367 3.25 -9.04 19.00
C LYS A 367 4.14 -8.88 20.24
N SER A 368 4.11 -9.85 21.16
CA SER A 368 4.85 -9.77 22.42
C SER A 368 6.35 -9.97 22.18
N GLN A 369 7.15 -8.93 22.43
CA GLN A 369 8.62 -8.99 22.36
C GLN A 369 9.19 -10.12 23.23
N THR A 370 8.67 -10.31 24.44
CA THR A 370 9.12 -11.38 25.35
C THR A 370 8.80 -12.77 24.80
N THR A 371 7.61 -12.93 24.18
CA THR A 371 7.24 -14.20 23.55
C THR A 371 8.13 -14.49 22.36
N ALA A 372 8.37 -13.50 21.48
CA ALA A 372 9.25 -13.64 20.32
C ALA A 372 10.68 -14.01 20.74
N LEU A 373 11.25 -13.32 21.74
CA LEU A 373 12.56 -13.66 22.27
C LEU A 373 12.62 -15.11 22.81
N ASN A 374 11.60 -15.54 23.56
CA ASN A 374 11.55 -16.92 24.07
C ASN A 374 11.42 -17.96 22.95
N MET A 375 10.69 -17.65 21.87
CA MET A 375 10.59 -18.51 20.70
C MET A 375 11.93 -18.61 19.96
N TYR A 376 12.63 -17.48 19.77
CA TYR A 376 13.97 -17.42 19.19
C TYR A 376 14.97 -18.28 19.99
N LEU A 377 15.03 -18.09 21.32
CA LEU A 377 15.92 -18.86 22.20
C LEU A 377 15.61 -20.36 22.22
N LYS A 378 14.41 -20.77 21.80
CA LYS A 378 13.98 -22.19 21.68
C LYS A 378 14.10 -22.74 20.26
N GLY A 379 14.67 -21.98 19.31
CA GLY A 379 14.78 -22.38 17.91
C GLY A 379 13.44 -22.45 17.16
N GLN A 380 12.41 -21.74 17.64
CA GLN A 380 11.11 -21.63 16.97
C GLN A 380 11.02 -20.43 16.03
N LEU A 381 11.99 -19.51 16.13
CA LEU A 381 12.20 -18.37 15.22
C LEU A 381 13.67 -18.31 14.88
N ASP A 382 13.98 -18.04 13.62
CA ASP A 382 15.32 -17.74 13.11
C ASP A 382 15.60 -16.23 13.15
N TRP A 383 14.54 -15.41 13.15
CA TRP A 383 14.65 -13.95 13.28
C TRP A 383 13.55 -13.36 14.17
N ALA A 384 13.95 -12.88 15.35
CA ALA A 384 13.13 -11.98 16.17
C ALA A 384 13.38 -10.53 15.73
N THR A 385 12.38 -9.90 15.12
CA THR A 385 12.50 -8.52 14.60
C THR A 385 12.51 -7.46 15.69
N ASP A 386 12.00 -7.80 16.88
CA ASP A 386 11.94 -6.91 18.03
C ASP A 386 12.16 -7.67 19.34
N VAL A 387 12.79 -7.03 20.31
CA VAL A 387 13.19 -7.65 21.59
C VAL A 387 12.86 -6.75 22.77
N PRO A 388 12.63 -7.31 23.98
CA PRO A 388 12.34 -6.50 25.16
C PRO A 388 13.44 -5.49 25.44
N GLN A 389 13.09 -4.20 25.54
CA GLN A 389 14.04 -3.12 25.79
C GLN A 389 14.89 -3.35 27.07
N THR A 390 14.30 -3.98 28.09
CA THR A 390 14.99 -4.34 29.34
C THR A 390 16.09 -5.38 29.15
N MET A 391 16.00 -6.19 28.10
CA MET A 391 16.96 -7.26 27.79
C MET A 391 18.10 -6.80 26.87
N ILE A 392 17.96 -5.66 26.19
CA ILE A 392 18.97 -5.16 25.24
C ILE A 392 20.39 -5.11 25.82
N PRO A 393 20.65 -4.65 27.07
CA PRO A 393 22.00 -4.65 27.62
C PRO A 393 22.66 -6.04 27.69
N GLU A 394 21.88 -7.09 27.91
CA GLU A 394 22.36 -8.48 27.91
C GLU A 394 22.45 -9.05 26.49
N LEU A 395 21.46 -8.76 25.64
CA LEU A 395 21.43 -9.25 24.26
C LEU A 395 22.58 -8.69 23.42
N LYS A 396 23.00 -7.44 23.65
CA LYS A 396 24.17 -6.82 23.01
C LYS A 396 25.49 -7.59 23.18
N LYS A 397 25.56 -8.48 24.16
CA LYS A 397 26.75 -9.32 24.42
C LYS A 397 26.77 -10.59 23.56
N ARG A 398 25.70 -10.86 22.81
CA ARG A 398 25.58 -12.04 21.94
C ARG A 398 26.00 -11.70 20.52
N ASP A 399 26.65 -12.64 19.84
CA ASP A 399 27.10 -12.49 18.45
C ASP A 399 25.96 -12.45 17.44
N ASP A 400 24.78 -12.95 17.83
CA ASP A 400 23.56 -12.97 17.02
C ASP A 400 22.66 -11.74 17.22
N PHE A 401 23.06 -10.78 18.07
CA PHE A 401 22.35 -9.52 18.23
C PHE A 401 22.83 -8.49 17.21
N LEU A 402 22.00 -8.24 16.21
CA LEU A 402 22.32 -7.33 15.11
C LEU A 402 21.71 -5.94 15.34
N VAL A 403 22.56 -4.91 15.27
CA VAL A 403 22.14 -3.50 15.19
C VAL A 403 22.56 -2.95 13.83
N ALA A 404 21.66 -2.22 13.18
CA ALA A 404 21.93 -1.53 11.93
C ALA A 404 21.20 -0.18 11.90
N PRO A 405 21.77 0.83 11.22
CA PRO A 405 21.03 2.07 10.94
C PRO A 405 19.77 1.78 10.11
N ALA A 406 18.70 2.51 10.39
CA ALA A 406 17.45 2.43 9.66
C ALA A 406 16.95 3.84 9.28
N LEU A 407 16.43 3.99 8.06
CA LEU A 407 15.79 5.22 7.60
C LEU A 407 14.36 5.31 8.16
N ILE A 408 14.24 5.35 9.48
CA ILE A 408 12.98 5.38 10.23
C ILE A 408 13.06 6.42 11.35
N THR A 409 12.00 7.22 11.50
CA THR A 409 11.86 8.20 12.60
C THR A 409 10.67 7.79 13.46
N TYR A 410 10.89 7.63 14.77
CA TYR A 410 9.81 7.45 15.74
C TYR A 410 9.35 8.81 16.25
N PHE A 411 8.05 9.12 16.18
CA PHE A 411 7.50 10.41 16.60
C PHE A 411 6.04 10.28 17.06
N TYR A 412 5.57 11.25 17.85
CA TYR A 412 4.14 11.41 18.14
C TYR A 412 3.46 12.21 17.02
N ARG A 413 2.45 11.62 16.38
CA ARG A 413 1.59 12.34 15.44
C ARG A 413 0.57 13.17 16.23
N LEU A 414 0.53 14.48 15.97
CA LEU A 414 -0.35 15.41 16.67
C LEU A 414 -1.55 15.75 15.78
N ASN A 415 -2.77 15.66 16.31
CA ASN A 415 -3.96 16.19 15.63
C ASN A 415 -3.97 17.72 15.79
N VAL A 416 -3.69 18.44 14.71
CA VAL A 416 -3.53 19.90 14.73
C VAL A 416 -4.84 20.66 14.56
N ASP A 417 -5.97 19.96 14.43
CA ASP A 417 -7.30 20.57 14.29
C ASP A 417 -8.07 20.54 15.61
N ARG A 418 -7.48 19.95 16.66
CA ARG A 418 -8.12 19.82 17.97
C ARG A 418 -7.35 20.58 19.06
N PRO A 419 -8.06 21.41 19.85
CA PRO A 419 -7.47 21.99 21.06
C PRO A 419 -6.94 20.93 22.03
N PRO A 420 -5.79 21.16 22.69
CA PRO A 420 -4.93 22.35 22.60
C PRO A 420 -3.80 22.24 21.57
N LEU A 421 -3.81 21.19 20.74
CA LEU A 421 -2.75 20.89 19.78
C LEU A 421 -2.88 21.71 18.49
N ASP A 422 -4.00 22.38 18.28
CA ASP A 422 -4.22 23.45 17.30
C ASP A 422 -3.24 24.63 17.47
N LYS A 423 -2.88 24.96 18.71
CA LYS A 423 -1.91 26.01 19.03
C LYS A 423 -0.47 25.58 18.77
N VAL A 424 0.19 26.23 17.81
CA VAL A 424 1.60 25.98 17.47
C VAL A 424 2.56 26.13 18.66
N LEU A 425 2.27 27.06 19.58
CA LEU A 425 3.07 27.28 20.79
C LEU A 425 3.01 26.06 21.74
N VAL A 426 1.86 25.42 21.87
CA VAL A 426 1.69 24.18 22.66
C VAL A 426 2.51 23.06 22.02
N ARG A 427 2.43 22.87 20.70
CA ARG A 427 3.20 21.83 19.99
C ARG A 427 4.72 22.04 20.14
N ARG A 428 5.19 23.28 20.02
CA ARG A 428 6.61 23.62 20.21
C ARG A 428 7.06 23.36 21.65
N ALA A 429 6.24 23.72 22.63
CA ALA A 429 6.54 23.47 24.04
C ALA A 429 6.65 21.98 24.34
N LEU A 430 5.72 21.16 23.85
CA LEU A 430 5.75 19.70 24.04
C LEU A 430 7.01 19.06 23.43
N ASN A 431 7.43 19.51 22.25
CA ASN A 431 8.67 19.02 21.61
C ASN A 431 9.92 19.39 22.41
N MET A 432 10.01 20.64 22.90
CA MET A 432 11.16 21.12 23.70
C MET A 432 11.20 20.56 25.12
N ALA A 433 10.05 20.13 25.67
CA ALA A 433 9.97 19.53 26.99
C ALA A 433 10.41 18.05 27.02
N MET A 434 10.66 17.44 25.86
CA MET A 434 11.04 16.03 25.75
C MET A 434 12.57 15.86 25.71
N ASP A 435 13.14 15.25 26.73
CA ASP A 435 14.55 14.86 26.75
C ASP A 435 14.75 13.60 25.90
N LYS A 436 14.92 13.80 24.58
CA LYS A 436 15.11 12.72 23.62
C LYS A 436 16.43 11.98 23.81
N GLN A 437 17.45 12.64 24.36
CA GLN A 437 18.74 12.01 24.65
C GLN A 437 18.56 11.02 25.80
N ALA A 438 17.92 11.44 26.90
CA ALA A 438 17.60 10.54 28.00
C ALA A 438 16.72 9.36 27.56
N LEU A 439 15.74 9.59 26.66
CA LEU A 439 14.94 8.50 26.09
C LEU A 439 15.80 7.50 25.31
N CYS A 440 16.73 7.96 24.48
CA CYS A 440 17.61 7.06 23.73
C CYS A 440 18.56 6.27 24.65
N ASP A 441 19.18 6.95 25.60
CA ASP A 441 20.21 6.37 26.48
C ASP A 441 19.63 5.42 27.53
N TYR A 442 18.49 5.79 28.15
CA TYR A 442 17.97 5.09 29.33
C TYR A 442 16.70 4.28 29.07
N VAL A 443 15.98 4.51 27.97
CA VAL A 443 14.76 3.76 27.63
C VAL A 443 14.99 2.86 26.43
N ALA A 444 15.37 3.42 25.28
CA ALA A 444 15.45 2.67 24.02
C ALA A 444 16.68 1.75 23.94
N LYS A 445 17.86 2.20 24.39
CA LYS A 445 19.09 1.43 24.61
C LYS A 445 19.68 0.65 23.43
N ALA A 446 19.10 0.72 22.22
CA ALA A 446 19.53 -0.05 21.06
C ALA A 446 20.45 0.74 20.11
N GLY A 447 20.84 1.97 20.46
CA GLY A 447 21.67 2.85 19.62
C GLY A 447 20.87 3.85 18.78
N GLN A 448 19.58 4.02 19.08
CA GLN A 448 18.75 5.07 18.50
C GLN A 448 19.35 6.46 18.76
N GLN A 449 19.10 7.39 17.84
CA GLN A 449 19.57 8.76 17.92
C GLN A 449 18.39 9.72 18.15
N PRO A 450 18.56 10.81 18.92
CA PRO A 450 17.51 11.81 19.11
C PRO A 450 17.03 12.41 17.78
N ALA A 451 15.76 12.19 17.45
CA ALA A 451 15.16 12.76 16.26
C ALA A 451 14.99 14.28 16.40
N ARG A 452 15.64 15.04 15.51
CA ARG A 452 15.53 16.51 15.40
C ARG A 452 14.75 17.00 14.19
N GLY A 453 14.30 16.07 13.34
CA GLY A 453 13.49 16.30 12.15
C GLY A 453 12.75 15.03 11.76
N LEU A 454 11.88 15.12 10.75
CA LEU A 454 11.10 13.97 10.27
C LEU A 454 11.94 13.02 9.41
N VAL A 455 12.79 13.57 8.54
CA VAL A 455 13.68 12.78 7.69
C VAL A 455 14.94 12.42 8.49
N PRO A 456 15.27 11.13 8.64
CA PRO A 456 16.46 10.71 9.38
C PRO A 456 17.75 11.13 8.65
N PRO A 457 18.86 11.36 9.38
CA PRO A 457 20.15 11.66 8.76
C PRO A 457 20.63 10.47 7.91
N GLY A 458 21.42 10.77 6.88
CA GLY A 458 22.00 9.75 5.99
C GLY A 458 21.20 9.48 4.70
N MET A 459 20.08 10.18 4.49
CA MET A 459 19.40 10.18 3.20
C MET A 459 20.22 10.96 2.17
N ALA A 460 20.59 10.31 1.07
CA ALA A 460 21.41 10.92 0.03
C ALA A 460 20.73 12.16 -0.58
N GLY A 461 21.47 13.27 -0.66
CA GLY A 461 20.97 14.52 -1.26
C GLY A 461 20.00 15.32 -0.39
N TYR A 462 19.82 14.98 0.89
CA TYR A 462 18.92 15.69 1.78
C TYR A 462 19.62 16.18 3.05
N GLU A 463 19.65 17.50 3.25
CA GLU A 463 20.01 18.14 4.51
C GLU A 463 18.75 18.75 5.14
N GLY A 464 18.26 18.14 6.22
CA GLY A 464 17.03 18.54 6.87
C GLY A 464 17.19 19.74 7.81
N ALA A 465 16.12 20.53 7.94
CA ALA A 465 16.03 21.52 9.00
C ALA A 465 15.91 20.81 10.37
N LEU A 466 16.89 21.02 11.24
CA LEU A 466 16.89 20.46 12.59
C LEU A 466 16.21 21.42 13.56
N ALA A 467 15.27 20.94 14.36
CA ALA A 467 14.51 21.74 15.31
C ALA A 467 14.28 21.01 16.64
N GLY A 468 13.77 21.76 17.63
CA GLY A 468 13.26 21.19 18.88
C GLY A 468 14.33 20.65 19.81
N GLU A 469 15.37 21.44 20.07
CA GLU A 469 16.32 21.16 21.14
C GLU A 469 15.60 21.10 22.48
N PHE A 470 16.10 20.24 23.36
CA PHE A 470 15.57 20.10 24.71
C PHE A 470 15.81 21.40 25.49
N ASN A 471 14.73 22.09 25.85
CA ASN A 471 14.77 23.36 26.58
C ASN A 471 13.49 23.55 27.39
N VAL A 472 13.51 23.05 28.63
CA VAL A 472 12.34 23.09 29.54
C VAL A 472 11.96 24.52 29.92
N THR A 473 12.93 25.42 30.06
CA THR A 473 12.66 26.84 30.39
C THR A 473 11.85 27.48 29.28
N ARG A 474 12.30 27.36 28.02
CA ARG A 474 11.58 27.91 26.87
C ARG A 474 10.24 27.20 26.65
N ALA A 475 10.14 25.90 26.90
CA ALA A 475 8.87 25.17 26.82
C ALA A 475 7.82 25.75 27.80
N ARG A 476 8.21 26.09 29.03
CA ARG A 476 7.30 26.69 30.02
C ARG A 476 6.85 28.10 29.62
N GLU A 477 7.76 28.90 29.07
CA GLU A 477 7.43 30.23 28.53
C GLU A 477 6.42 30.11 27.39
N LEU A 478 6.66 29.22 26.42
CA LEU A 478 5.75 28.97 25.30
C LEU A 478 4.36 28.49 25.75
N LEU A 479 4.27 27.65 26.79
CA LEU A 479 2.97 27.28 27.36
C LEU A 479 2.27 28.45 28.03
N ALA A 480 3.00 29.31 28.74
CA ALA A 480 2.43 30.52 29.33
C ALA A 480 1.92 31.49 28.25
N GLU A 481 2.71 31.73 27.20
CA GLU A 481 2.34 32.51 26.01
C GLU A 481 1.11 31.92 25.31
N ALA A 482 0.94 30.59 25.32
CA ALA A 482 -0.23 29.90 24.76
C ALA A 482 -1.51 30.01 25.62
N GLY A 483 -1.43 30.67 26.79
CA GLY A 483 -2.53 30.82 27.75
C GLY A 483 -2.56 29.76 28.86
N TYR A 484 -1.49 28.99 29.04
CA TYR A 484 -1.41 27.90 30.02
C TYR A 484 -0.21 28.07 30.99
N PRO A 485 -0.14 29.17 31.76
CA PRO A 485 0.98 29.42 32.66
C PRO A 485 1.09 28.31 33.72
N GLY A 486 2.29 27.71 33.81
CA GLY A 486 2.52 26.55 34.68
C GLY A 486 1.66 25.32 34.34
N GLY A 487 1.15 25.24 33.11
CA GLY A 487 0.24 24.17 32.65
C GLY A 487 -1.20 24.30 33.15
N ARG A 488 -1.54 25.36 33.91
CA ARG A 488 -2.90 25.55 34.42
C ARG A 488 -3.86 25.83 33.27
N GLY A 489 -5.00 25.14 33.30
CA GLY A 489 -6.03 25.27 32.25
C GLY A 489 -5.71 24.57 30.93
N LEU A 490 -4.56 23.88 30.82
CA LEU A 490 -4.26 23.06 29.63
C LEU A 490 -5.21 21.86 29.62
N PRO A 491 -6.02 21.67 28.55
CA PRO A 491 -6.88 20.50 28.43
C PRO A 491 -6.06 19.21 28.46
N ARG A 492 -6.70 18.12 28.93
CA ARG A 492 -6.07 16.79 28.90
C ARG A 492 -5.78 16.40 27.46
N ILE A 493 -4.52 16.06 27.20
CA ILE A 493 -4.09 15.47 25.94
C ILE A 493 -4.07 13.95 26.14
N GLU A 494 -4.77 13.23 25.29
CA GLU A 494 -4.77 11.78 25.27
C GLU A 494 -3.72 11.27 24.27
N ILE A 495 -2.94 10.26 24.67
CA ILE A 495 -2.04 9.52 23.79
C ILE A 495 -2.77 8.22 23.48
N LEU A 496 -3.15 8.03 22.21
CA LEU A 496 -3.95 6.91 21.72
C LEU A 496 -3.09 5.67 21.40
#